data_AF-A0A937VQ89-F1
#
_entry.id   AF-A0A937VQ89-F1
#
_cell.length_a   1.000
_cell.length_b   1.000
_cell.length_c   1.000
_cell.angle_alpha   90.00
_cell.angle_beta   90.00
_cell.angle_gamma   90.00
#
_symmetry.space_group_name_H-M   'P 1'
#
loop_
_entity.id
_entity.type
_entity.pdbx_description
1 polymer ?
#
loop_
_entity_poly.entity_id
_entity_poly.type
_entity_poly.pdbx_seq_one_letter_code
_entity_poly.pdbx_strand_id
1 'polypeptide(L)' 'MNVSLKNVPDDIVEKLRKRAKRHHRSLQGELMVILEEAVGPARLSVDQAEARLRELRFETRDESTSWLRELRDVR' A
#
# COMPACT_ATOMS: atom_id res chain seq x y z
N MET A 1 10.40 -7.31 -20.23
CA MET A 1 10.70 -5.90 -20.58
C MET A 1 11.66 -5.33 -19.55
N ASN A 2 12.64 -4.53 -19.96
CA ASN A 2 13.56 -3.83 -19.06
C ASN A 2 13.33 -2.32 -19.17
N VAL A 3 13.40 -1.61 -18.05
CA VAL A 3 13.37 -0.15 -18.01
C VAL A 3 14.68 0.30 -17.39
N SER A 4 15.45 1.09 -18.12
CA SER A 4 16.70 1.67 -17.63
C SER A 4 16.55 3.17 -17.47
N LEU A 5 16.76 3.64 -16.23
CA LEU A 5 16.83 5.06 -15.92
C LEU A 5 18.27 5.54 -16.13
N LYS A 6 18.47 6.48 -17.07
CA LYS A 6 19.76 7.10 -17.34
C LYS A 6 19.80 8.49 -16.72
N ASN A 7 21.00 8.99 -16.40
CA ASN A 7 21.23 10.33 -15.83
C ASN A 7 20.51 10.58 -14.49
N VAL A 8 20.41 9.57 -13.63
CA VAL A 8 19.91 9.76 -12.27
C VAL A 8 21.00 10.45 -11.45
N PRO A 9 20.72 11.59 -10.79
CA PRO A 9 21.68 12.25 -9.92
C PRO A 9 22.17 11.33 -8.79
N ASP A 10 23.46 11.40 -8.47
CA ASP A 10 24.09 10.51 -7.47
C ASP A 10 23.43 10.64 -6.08
N ASP A 11 22.98 11.84 -5.71
CA ASP A 11 22.31 12.07 -4.43
C ASP A 11 20.98 11.32 -4.33
N ILE A 12 20.26 11.18 -5.45
CA ILE A 12 19.02 10.40 -5.54
C ILE A 12 19.32 8.91 -5.46
N VAL A 13 20.36 8.44 -6.15
CA VAL A 13 20.80 7.04 -6.09
C VAL A 13 21.17 6.65 -4.66
N GLU A 14 21.88 7.52 -3.94
CA GLU A 14 22.26 7.27 -2.54
C GLU A 14 21.06 7.27 -1.60
N LYS A 15 20.09 8.17 -1.77
CA LYS A 15 18.83 8.17 -1.01
C LYS A 15 18.04 6.87 -1.26
N LEU A 16 17.93 6.44 -2.51
CA LEU A 16 17.29 5.17 -2.88
C LEU A 16 18.00 3.97 -2.29
N ARG A 17 19.34 3.94 -2.33
CA ARG A 17 20.14 2.85 -1.76
C ARG A 17 19.96 2.74 -0.24
N LYS A 18 19.95 3.88 0.47
CA LYS A 18 19.67 3.92 1.91
C LYS A 18 18.26 3.42 2.22
N ARG A 19 17.27 3.84 1.45
CA ARG A 19 15.88 3.41 1.59
C ARG A 19 15.76 1.90 1.34
N ALA A 20 16.32 1.38 0.25
CA ALA A 20 16.33 -0.04 -0.07
C ALA A 20 16.97 -0.89 1.06
N LYS A 21 18.11 -0.45 1.61
CA LYS A 21 18.74 -1.11 2.77
C LYS A 21 17.82 -1.14 3.99
N ARG A 22 17.13 -0.04 4.29
CA ARG A 22 16.17 0.04 5.40
C ARG A 22 14.99 -0.93 5.22
N HIS A 23 14.53 -1.12 3.99
CA HIS A 23 13.46 -2.06 3.67
C HIS A 23 13.95 -3.49 3.41
N HIS A 24 15.25 -3.77 3.60
CA HIS A 24 15.88 -5.06 3.31
C HIS A 24 15.63 -5.57 1.88
N ARG A 25 15.60 -4.64 0.90
CA ARG A 25 15.33 -4.92 -0.51
C ARG A 25 16.52 -4.55 -1.38
N SER A 26 16.59 -5.16 -2.57
CA SER A 26 17.52 -4.72 -3.62
C SER A 26 17.07 -3.35 -4.16
N LEU A 27 18.00 -2.60 -4.77
CA LEU A 27 17.69 -1.30 -5.37
C LEU A 27 16.60 -1.41 -6.46
N GLN A 28 16.67 -2.46 -7.27
CA GLN A 28 15.65 -2.75 -8.29
C GLN A 28 14.29 -3.08 -7.65
N GLY A 29 14.27 -3.85 -6.56
CA GLY A 29 13.04 -4.15 -5.83
C GLY A 29 12.40 -2.92 -5.19
N GLU A 30 13.23 -2.02 -4.64
CA GLU A 30 12.74 -0.75 -4.10
C GLU A 30 12.16 0.15 -5.20
N LEU A 31 12.82 0.22 -6.37
CA LEU A 31 12.31 0.96 -7.53
C LEU A 31 10.97 0.39 -8.01
N MET A 32 10.82 -0.94 -8.03
CA MET A 32 9.55 -1.56 -8.40
C MET A 32 8.42 -1.13 -7.46
N VAL A 33 8.66 -1.14 -6.15
CA VAL A 33 7.67 -0.75 -5.15
C VAL A 33 7.28 0.72 -5.30
N ILE A 34 8.25 1.61 -5.53
CA ILE A 34 7.96 3.03 -5.76
C ILE A 34 7.11 3.22 -7.02
N LEU A 35 7.40 2.47 -8.09
CA LEU A 35 6.61 2.50 -9.32
C LEU A 35 5.20 1.95 -9.11
N GLU A 36 5.07 0.84 -8.39
CA GLU A 36 3.76 0.26 -8.01
C GLU A 36 2.95 1.23 -7.15
N GLU A 37 3.58 1.95 -6.21
CA GLU A 37 2.91 2.99 -5.41
C GLU A 37 2.53 4.22 -6.24
N ALA A 38 3.32 4.58 -7.24
CA ALA A 38 3.08 5.75 -8.08
C ALA A 38 2.03 5.51 -9.17
N VAL A 39 1.96 4.28 -9.71
CA VAL A 39 1.01 3.89 -10.76
C VAL A 39 -0.25 3.23 -10.18
N GLY A 40 -0.15 2.70 -8.96
CA GLY A 40 -1.27 2.13 -8.23
C GLY A 40 -2.38 3.16 -8.01
N PRO A 41 -3.62 2.69 -7.79
CA PRO A 41 -4.71 3.60 -7.45
C PRO A 41 -4.27 4.43 -6.23
N ALA A 42 -4.42 5.76 -6.34
CA ALA A 42 -4.11 6.67 -5.26
C ALA A 42 -4.67 6.07 -3.97
N ARG A 43 -3.79 5.80 -2.98
CA ARG A 43 -4.23 5.27 -1.68
C ARG A 43 -5.38 6.17 -1.23
N LEU A 44 -6.60 5.64 -1.29
CA LEU A 44 -7.77 6.39 -0.86
C LEU A 44 -7.49 6.76 0.59
N SER A 45 -7.61 8.04 0.93
CA SER A 45 -7.67 8.38 2.35
C SER A 45 -8.82 7.57 2.97
N VAL A 46 -8.77 7.32 4.28
CA VAL A 46 -9.84 6.59 4.97
C VAL A 46 -11.22 7.21 4.63
N ASP A 47 -11.28 8.54 4.54
CA ASP A 47 -12.49 9.29 4.17
C ASP A 47 -12.93 9.03 2.71
N GLN A 48 -11.97 8.96 1.77
CA GLN A 48 -12.26 8.66 0.36
C GLN A 48 -12.66 7.19 0.16
N ALA A 49 -12.09 6.28 0.95
CA ALA A 49 -12.46 4.88 0.97
C ALA A 49 -13.89 4.72 1.53
N GLU A 50 -14.22 5.42 2.63
CA GLU A 50 -15.56 5.43 3.21
C GLU A 50 -16.60 5.99 2.22
N ALA A 51 -16.30 7.13 1.59
CA ALA A 51 -17.19 7.73 0.59
C ALA A 51 -17.47 6.76 -0.57
N ARG A 52 -16.44 6.06 -1.05
CA ARG A 52 -16.58 5.09 -2.14
C ARG A 52 -17.32 3.82 -1.72
N LEU A 53 -17.14 3.36 -0.49
CA LEU A 53 -17.90 2.24 0.09
C LEU A 53 -19.39 2.59 0.25
N ARG A 54 -19.69 3.83 0.68
CA ARG A 54 -21.07 4.34 0.76
C ARG A 54 -21.74 4.45 -0.61
N GLU A 55 -21.03 4.94 -1.64
CA GLU A 55 -21.53 5.00 -3.02
C GLU A 55 -21.83 3.61 -3.59
N LEU A 56 -20.96 2.64 -3.32
CA LEU A 56 -21.13 1.26 -3.74
C LEU A 56 -22.20 0.50 -2.92
N ARG A 57 -22.84 1.17 -1.95
CA ARG A 57 -23.79 0.58 -0.98
C ARG A 57 -23.26 -0.69 -0.33
N PHE A 58 -21.95 -0.75 -0.10
CA PHE A 58 -21.40 -1.72 0.84
C PHE A 58 -21.84 -1.27 2.23
N GLU A 59 -22.89 -1.90 2.74
CA GLU A 59 -23.11 -1.93 4.18
C GLU A 59 -21.93 -2.71 4.75
N THR A 60 -21.04 -2.06 5.50
CA THR A 60 -20.24 -2.76 6.50
C THR A 60 -21.24 -3.34 7.48
N ARG A 61 -21.82 -4.48 7.12
CA ARG A 61 -22.70 -5.21 8.01
C ARG A 61 -21.91 -5.44 9.28
N ASP A 62 -22.60 -5.26 10.39
CA ASP A 62 -22.21 -5.59 11.77
C ASP A 62 -21.81 -7.08 11.93
N GLU A 63 -21.59 -7.81 10.84
CA GLU A 63 -21.05 -9.16 10.78
C GLU A 63 -19.75 -9.23 11.55
N SER A 64 -18.80 -8.31 11.36
CA SER A 64 -17.53 -8.34 12.12
C SER A 64 -17.76 -8.31 13.63
N THR A 65 -18.72 -7.51 14.10
CA THR A 65 -19.11 -7.41 15.50
C THR A 65 -19.89 -8.64 15.98
N SER A 66 -20.71 -9.23 15.10
CA SER A 66 -21.43 -10.48 15.33
C SER A 66 -20.45 -11.65 15.50
N TRP A 67 -19.49 -11.80 14.58
CA TRP A 67 -18.44 -12.82 14.63
C TRP A 67 -17.60 -12.71 15.91
N LEU A 68 -17.28 -11.48 16.36
CA LEU A 68 -16.54 -11.25 17.60
C LEU A 68 -17.36 -11.58 18.86
N ARG A 69 -18.69 -11.34 18.86
CA ARG A 69 -19.59 -11.74 19.95
C ARG A 69 -19.72 -13.26 20.02
N GLU A 70 -19.91 -13.90 18.88
CA GLU A 70 -20.07 -15.34 18.77
C GLU A 70 -18.79 -16.08 19.20
N LEU A 71 -17.61 -15.59 18.83
CA LEU A 71 -16.32 -16.14 19.31
C LEU A 71 -16.08 -15.91 20.83
N ARG A 72 -16.71 -14.90 21.43
CA ARG A 72 -16.58 -14.60 22.87
C ARG A 72 -17.49 -15.46 23.73
N ASP A 73 -18.68 -15.80 23.25
CA ASP A 73 -19.69 -16.56 24.01
C ASP A 73 -19.46 -18.09 24.00
N VAL A 74 -18.43 -18.57 23.28
CA VAL A 74 -18.05 -20.00 23.20
C VAL A 74 -17.03 -20.40 24.28
N ARG A 75 -16.76 -19.56 25.30
CA ARG A 75 -15.79 -19.84 26.37
C ARG A 75 -16.42 -20.08 27.74
#